data_AF-A0A367LTC6-F1
#
_entry.id   AF-A0A367LTC6-F1
#
_cell.length_a   1.000
_cell.length_b   1.000
_cell.length_c   1.000
_cell.angle_alpha   90.00
_cell.angle_beta   90.00
_cell.angle_gamma   90.00
#
_symmetry.space_group_name_H-M   'P 1'
#
loop_
_entity.id
_entity.type
_entity.pdbx_description
1 polymer ?
#
loop_
_entity_poly.entity_id
_entity_poly.type
_entity_poly.pdbx_seq_one_letter_code
_entity_poly.pdbx_strand_id
1 'polypeptide(L)' 'RYPNGIAHAADGALYVGLVTSGRILRKPPGGEWETFFAGSLAIFAATALRLDEPRGLLWGNSPDFLPAGRRRPHGVFALD' A
#
# COMPACT_ATOMS: atom_id res chain seq x y z
N ARG A 1 -4.96 -12.59 -0.28
CA ARG A 1 -4.94 -11.53 -1.32
C ARG A 1 -6.22 -10.74 -1.16
N TYR A 2 -6.14 -9.57 -0.53
CA TYR A 2 -7.31 -8.75 -0.23
C TYR A 2 -6.94 -7.30 -0.57
N PRO A 3 -7.37 -6.76 -1.72
CA PRO A 3 -7.15 -5.36 -2.06
C PRO A 3 -7.96 -4.49 -1.09
N ASN A 4 -7.38 -3.37 -0.65
CA ASN A 4 -8.07 -2.48 0.28
C ASN A 4 -7.68 -1.01 0.05
N GLY A 5 -6.48 -0.60 0.48
CA GLY A 5 -6.02 0.77 0.23
C GLY A 5 -5.90 1.01 -1.28
N ILE A 6 -6.41 2.14 -1.77
CA ILE A 6 -6.35 2.51 -3.18
C ILE A 6 -6.01 4.00 -3.33
N ALA A 7 -5.14 4.32 -4.29
CA ALA A 7 -4.88 5.67 -4.75
C ALA A 7 -4.72 5.66 -6.28
N HIS A 8 -5.01 6.78 -6.94
CA HIS A 8 -4.71 6.96 -8.36
C HIS A 8 -3.71 8.10 -8.54
N ALA A 9 -2.94 8.02 -9.61
CA ALA A 9 -2.10 9.09 -10.11
C ALA A 9 -2.82 9.89 -11.21
N ALA A 10 -2.37 11.11 -11.47
CA ALA A 10 -2.87 11.98 -12.54
C ALA A 10 -2.65 11.38 -13.93
N ASP A 11 -1.64 10.53 -14.11
CA ASP A 11 -1.42 9.76 -15.34
C ASP A 11 -2.43 8.61 -15.53
N GLY A 12 -3.26 8.33 -14.52
CA GLY A 12 -4.25 7.25 -14.50
C GLY A 12 -3.73 5.94 -13.91
N ALA A 13 -2.49 5.88 -13.41
CA ALA A 13 -1.99 4.70 -12.73
C ALA A 13 -2.73 4.47 -11.40
N LEU A 14 -2.97 3.20 -11.04
CA LEU A 14 -3.57 2.82 -9.77
C LEU A 14 -2.54 2.19 -8.85
N TYR A 15 -2.59 2.54 -7.57
CA TYR A 15 -1.87 1.87 -6.49
C TYR A 15 -2.87 1.14 -5.61
N VAL A 16 -2.62 -0.15 -5.32
CA VAL A 16 -3.50 -0.98 -4.49
C VAL A 16 -2.70 -1.70 -3.42
N GLY A 17 -3.04 -1.43 -2.16
CA GLY A 17 -2.48 -2.06 -0.97
C GLY A 17 -3.16 -3.39 -0.66
N LEU A 18 -2.36 -4.37 -0.23
CA LEU A 18 -2.83 -5.68 0.19
C LEU A 18 -2.80 -5.81 1.71
N VAL A 19 -3.95 -6.19 2.29
CA VAL A 19 -4.16 -6.20 3.74
C VAL A 19 -3.27 -7.20 4.48
N THR A 20 -3.05 -8.39 3.92
CA THR A 20 -2.37 -9.49 4.64
C THR A 20 -0.86 -9.53 4.45
N SER A 21 -0.31 -8.70 3.57
CA SER A 21 1.12 -8.72 3.24
C SER A 21 1.78 -7.35 3.26
N GLY A 22 1.02 -6.27 3.35
CA GLY A 22 1.53 -4.90 3.20
C GLY A 22 2.09 -4.58 1.81
N ARG A 23 2.00 -5.53 0.87
CA ARG A 23 2.43 -5.34 -0.52
C ARG A 23 1.56 -4.28 -1.16
N ILE A 24 2.16 -3.42 -1.98
CA ILE A 24 1.46 -2.47 -2.83
C ILE A 24 1.72 -2.86 -4.28
N LEU A 25 0.65 -2.95 -5.04
CA LEU A 25 0.67 -3.19 -6.47
C LEU A 25 0.45 -1.86 -7.21
N ARG A 26 1.05 -1.72 -8.38
CA ARG A 26 0.79 -0.63 -9.32
C ARG A 26 0.16 -1.20 -10.59
N LYS A 27 -0.77 -0.48 -11.19
CA LYS A 27 -1.28 -0.75 -12.53
C LYS A 27 -1.13 0.51 -13.37
N PRO A 28 -0.23 0.53 -14.38
CA PRO A 28 -0.20 1.59 -15.37
C PRO A 28 -1.52 1.64 -16.16
N PRO A 29 -1.89 2.79 -16.74
CA PRO A 29 -3.02 2.87 -17.67
C PRO A 29 -2.82 1.88 -18.83
N GLY A 30 -3.78 0.96 -19.01
CA GLY A 30 -3.70 -0.08 -20.04
C GLY A 30 -2.61 -1.15 -19.84
N GLY A 31 -1.84 -1.08 -18.75
CA GLY A 31 -0.77 -2.03 -18.43
C GLY A 31 -1.21 -3.15 -17.49
N GLU A 32 -0.32 -4.12 -17.30
CA GLU A 32 -0.49 -5.20 -16.33
C GLU A 32 -0.18 -4.76 -14.89
N TRP A 33 -0.65 -5.54 -13.92
CA TRP A 33 -0.31 -5.29 -12.51
C TRP A 33 1.16 -5.64 -12.24
N GLU A 34 1.86 -4.73 -11.56
CA GLU A 34 3.24 -4.90 -11.11
C GLU A 34 3.37 -4.70 -9.59
N THR A 35 4.43 -5.24 -8.98
CA THR A 35 4.70 -4.97 -7.57
C THR A 35 5.44 -3.64 -7.45
N PHE A 36 4.82 -2.65 -6.82
CA PHE A 36 5.44 -1.37 -6.51
C PHE A 36 6.27 -1.47 -5.22
N PHE A 37 5.69 -2.10 -4.20
CA PHE A 37 6.35 -2.31 -2.91
C PHE A 37 6.08 -3.73 -2.42
N ALA A 38 7.12 -4.49 -2.10
CA ALA A 38 7.01 -5.89 -1.75
C ALA A 38 6.36 -6.17 -0.37
N GLY A 39 6.32 -5.15 0.50
CA GLY A 39 6.00 -5.30 1.94
C GLY A 39 7.25 -5.22 2.81
N SER A 40 7.08 -5.06 4.13
CA SER A 40 8.18 -5.18 5.10
C SER A 40 7.68 -5.65 6.46
N LEU A 41 8.60 -5.92 7.40
CA LEU A 41 8.22 -6.23 8.78
C LEU A 41 7.52 -5.05 9.48
N ALA A 42 7.79 -3.81 9.04
CA ALA A 42 7.16 -2.60 9.56
C ALA A 42 5.84 -2.25 8.84
N ILE A 43 5.72 -2.62 7.56
CA ILE A 43 4.54 -2.39 6.72
C ILE A 43 3.97 -3.74 6.33
N PHE A 44 3.10 -4.25 7.19
CA PHE A 44 2.55 -5.61 7.12
C PHE A 44 1.06 -5.63 6.74
N ALA A 45 0.43 -4.46 6.64
CA ALA A 45 -0.87 -4.22 6.03
C ALA A 45 -0.83 -2.88 5.29
N ALA A 46 -1.61 -2.76 4.22
CA ALA A 46 -1.79 -1.50 3.47
C ALA A 46 -3.29 -1.25 3.24
N THR A 47 -3.95 -0.70 4.26
CA THR A 47 -5.43 -0.56 4.28
C THR A 47 -5.93 0.78 3.75
N ALA A 48 -5.09 1.81 3.71
CA ALA A 48 -5.38 3.10 3.12
C ALA A 48 -4.13 3.58 2.38
N LEU A 49 -4.34 4.24 1.24
CA LEU A 49 -3.26 4.84 0.44
C LEU A 49 -3.66 6.26 0.03
N ARG A 50 -2.67 7.16 -0.04
CA ARG A 50 -2.83 8.52 -0.57
C ARG A 50 -1.54 8.93 -1.29
N LEU A 51 -1.65 9.24 -2.58
CA LEU A 51 -0.52 9.69 -3.37
C LEU A 51 -0.33 11.22 -3.30
N ASP A 52 0.77 11.67 -2.72
CA ASP A 52 1.24 13.07 -2.78
C ASP A 52 2.16 13.24 -3.99
N GLU A 53 1.55 13.40 -5.18
CA GLU A 53 2.27 13.51 -6.45
C GLU A 53 3.30 14.64 -6.50
N PRO A 54 3.03 15.87 -6.02
CA PRO A 54 4.04 16.93 -6.01
C PRO A 54 5.33 16.56 -5.27
N ARG A 55 5.26 15.64 -4.31
CA ARG A 55 6.42 15.16 -3.53
C ARG A 55 6.89 13.78 -3.95
N GLY A 56 6.20 13.11 -4.87
CA GLY A 56 6.48 11.73 -5.25
C GLY A 56 6.30 10.73 -4.10
N LEU A 57 5.43 11.01 -3.12
CA LEU A 57 5.27 10.15 -1.94
C LEU A 57 3.94 9.41 -1.95
N LEU A 58 3.98 8.10 -1.73
CA LEU A 58 2.80 7.28 -1.46
C LEU A 58 2.65 7.06 0.04
N TRP A 59 1.71 7.78 0.65
CA TRP A 59 1.35 7.62 2.06
C TRP A 59 0.41 6.43 2.25
N GLY A 60 0.51 5.78 3.41
CA GLY A 60 -0.43 4.75 3.80
C GLY A 60 -0.40 4.42 5.28
N ASN A 61 -1.27 3.49 5.70
CA ASN A 61 -1.31 2.97 7.05
C ASN A 61 -1.13 1.44 7.09
N SER A 62 -0.54 0.97 8.18
CA SER A 62 -0.33 -0.44 8.47
C SER A 62 -0.91 -0.81 9.83
N PRO A 63 -2.23 -1.04 9.93
CA PRO A 63 -2.84 -1.56 11.14
C PRO A 63 -2.64 -3.07 11.26
N ASP A 64 -2.57 -3.58 12.49
CA ASP A 64 -2.61 -5.02 12.77
C ASP A 64 -4.03 -5.60 12.57
N PHE A 65 -4.44 -5.65 11.30
CA PHE A 65 -5.80 -6.02 10.86
C PHE A 65 -6.14 -7.49 11.12
N LEU A 66 -5.15 -8.38 11.11
CA LEU A 66 -5.30 -9.81 11.45
C LEU A 66 -4.21 -10.20 12.44
N PRO A 67 -4.40 -9.91 13.74
CA PRO A 67 -3.42 -10.25 14.76
C PRO A 67 -3.36 -11.77 14.96
N ALA A 68 -2.23 -12.38 14.59
CA ALA A 68 -1.95 -13.81 14.83
C ALA A 68 -1.13 -13.97 16.13
N GLY A 69 -1.71 -13.57 17.26
CA GLY A 69 -1.04 -13.61 18.55
C GLY A 69 -0.35 -12.29 18.90
N ARG A 70 0.97 -12.17 18.68
CA ARG A 70 1.72 -10.98 19.13
C ARG A 70 1.32 -9.75 18.32
N ARG A 71 0.79 -8.75 19.02
CA ARG A 71 0.36 -7.49 18.44
C ARG A 71 1.54 -6.75 17.80
N ARG A 72 1.35 -6.31 16.56
CA ARG A 72 2.29 -5.45 15.86
C ARG A 72 1.91 -3.99 16.08
N PRO A 73 2.87 -3.06 16.25
CA PRO A 73 2.56 -1.65 16.37
C PRO A 73 1.90 -1.15 15.08
N HIS A 74 0.74 -0.51 15.22
CA HIS A 74 0.08 0.17 14.11
C HIS A 74 0.94 1.36 13.69
N GLY A 75 0.93 1.71 12.40
CA GLY A 75 1.73 2.82 11.91
C GLY A 75 1.17 3.50 10.66
N VAL A 76 1.71 4.69 10.40
CA VAL A 76 1.62 5.40 9.12
C VAL A 76 2.99 5.33 8.46
N PHE A 77 3.02 5.24 7.14
CA PHE A 77 4.25 5.20 6.36
C PHE A 77 4.16 6.12 5.14
N ALA A 78 5.32 6.44 4.57
CA ALA A 78 5.46 7.02 3.25
C ALA A 78 6.51 6.21 2.48
N LEU A 79 6.26 6.00 1.19
CA LEU A 79 7.19 5.38 0.24
C LEU A 79 7.49 6.37 -0.88
N ASP A 80 8.73 6.38 -1.34
CA ASP A 80 9.21 7.09 -2.53
C ASP A 80 9.18 6.20 -3.79
#